data_AF-A0A814CH23-F1
#
_entry.id   AF-A0A814CH23-F1
#
_cell.length_a   1.000
_cell.length_b   1.000
_cell.length_c   1.000
_cell.angle_alpha   90.00
_cell.angle_beta   90.00
_cell.angle_gamma   90.00
#
_symmetry.space_group_name_H-M   'P 1'
#
loop_
_entity.id
_entity.type
_entity.pdbx_description
1 polymer ?
#
loop_
_entity_poly.entity_id
_entity_poly.type
_entity_poly.pdbx_seq_one_letter_code
_entity_poly.pdbx_strand_id
1 'polypeptide(L)'
;MKIRPFYDLNDCQDDQEDILLKLRLLLCQFSSFSIKINEIDSFIENNVSFMKCDEQSTNHLKQLRGQLAQLFSNCLKNDRNTYNPHMTVGQFDSQEELNQAKPSLSKRF
;
A
#
# COMPACT_ATOMS: atom_id res chain seq x y z
N MET A 1 25.28 12.29 8.06
CA MET A 1 24.50 11.11 8.49
C MET A 1 23.07 11.58 8.71
N LYS A 2 22.11 11.18 7.88
CA LYS A 2 20.71 11.66 7.96
C LYS A 2 20.00 10.98 9.13
N ILE A 3 19.46 11.79 10.04
CA ILE A 3 18.63 11.37 11.17
C ILE A 3 17.37 10.70 10.60
N ARG A 4 17.15 9.43 10.94
CA ARG A 4 15.92 8.71 10.59
C ARG A 4 14.81 9.21 11.52
N PRO A 5 13.71 9.79 11.02
CA PRO A 5 12.68 10.45 11.86
C PRO A 5 11.82 9.49 12.70
N PHE A 6 12.24 8.23 12.86
CA PHE A 6 11.49 7.17 13.55
C PHE A 6 12.31 6.47 14.65
N TYR A 7 13.46 7.05 15.03
CA TYR A 7 14.35 6.53 16.06
C TYR A 7 14.25 7.39 17.33
N ASP A 8 13.28 7.10 18.17
CA ASP A 8 13.51 7.17 19.61
C ASP A 8 13.42 5.74 20.14
N LEU A 9 14.55 5.25 20.67
CA LEU A 9 14.69 3.87 21.16
C LEU A 9 14.29 3.76 22.64
N ASN A 10 13.88 4.87 23.27
CA ASN A 10 13.60 4.94 24.70
C ASN A 10 12.11 5.07 25.04
N ASP A 11 11.21 5.10 24.05
CA ASP A 11 9.77 5.26 24.27
C ASP A 11 9.07 3.89 24.23
N CYS A 12 9.34 3.08 25.25
CA CYS A 12 8.83 1.71 25.38
C CYS A 12 7.35 1.68 25.83
N GLN A 13 6.46 1.20 24.97
CA GLN A 13 5.18 0.59 25.38
C GLN A 13 5.02 -0.81 24.77
N ASP A 14 4.80 -1.77 25.66
CA ASP A 14 5.29 -3.15 25.66
C ASP A 14 4.54 -4.16 24.76
N ASP A 15 3.68 -3.71 23.85
CA ASP A 15 3.11 -4.54 22.77
C ASP A 15 3.30 -3.88 21.39
N GLN A 16 3.38 -2.55 21.36
CA GLN A 16 3.71 -1.80 20.14
C GLN A 16 5.18 -1.96 19.80
N GLU A 17 6.07 -2.09 20.78
CA GLU A 17 7.50 -2.31 20.50
C GLU A 17 7.79 -3.62 19.78
N ASP A 18 7.10 -4.73 20.10
CA ASP A 18 7.32 -6.00 19.38
C ASP A 18 6.90 -5.89 17.90
N ILE A 19 5.74 -5.26 17.63
CA ILE A 19 5.27 -5.02 16.27
C ILE A 19 6.20 -4.06 15.52
N LEU A 20 6.55 -2.94 16.14
CA LEU A 20 7.39 -1.91 15.54
C LEU A 20 8.83 -2.41 15.33
N LEU A 21 9.38 -3.19 16.25
CA LEU A 21 10.70 -3.79 16.11
C LEU A 21 10.73 -4.79 14.94
N LYS A 22 9.77 -5.72 14.88
CA LYS A 22 9.64 -6.67 13.75
C LYS A 22 9.49 -5.94 12.42
N LEU A 23 8.67 -4.89 12.37
CA LEU A 23 8.51 -4.07 11.17
C LEU A 23 9.80 -3.34 10.78
N ARG A 24 10.50 -2.72 11.75
CA ARG A 24 11.77 -2.02 11.50
C ARG A 24 12.85 -2.98 10.97
N LEU A 25 12.98 -4.17 11.56
CA LEU A 25 13.93 -5.19 11.15
C LEU A 25 13.63 -5.72 9.74
N LEU A 26 12.35 -5.82 9.37
CA LEU A 26 11.98 -6.15 8.00
C LEU A 26 12.34 -5.01 7.05
N LEU A 27 11.86 -3.80 7.32
CA LEU A 27 12.01 -2.66 6.42
C LEU A 27 13.48 -2.25 6.22
N CYS A 28 14.38 -2.52 7.17
CA CYS A 28 15.80 -2.25 6.99
C CYS A 28 16.50 -3.18 5.99
N GLN A 29 15.87 -4.30 5.61
CA GLN A 29 16.37 -5.19 4.56
C GLN A 29 16.07 -4.66 3.15
N PHE A 30 15.21 -3.64 3.04
CA PHE A 30 14.81 -3.05 1.77
C PHE A 30 15.56 -1.75 1.51
N SER A 31 16.21 -1.67 0.36
CA SER A 31 16.64 -0.40 -0.22
C SER A 31 15.41 0.38 -0.72
N SER A 32 15.52 1.71 -0.78
CA SER A 32 14.52 2.52 -1.49
C SER A 32 14.37 2.03 -2.93
N PHE A 33 13.12 1.88 -3.38
CA PHE A 33 12.77 1.39 -4.72
C PHE A 33 11.80 2.34 -5.41
N SER A 34 11.72 2.24 -6.73
CA SER A 34 10.77 2.98 -7.54
C SER A 34 9.59 2.08 -7.91
N ILE A 35 8.40 2.67 -7.91
CA ILE A 35 7.17 2.04 -8.39
C ILE A 35 6.76 2.76 -9.66
N LYS A 36 6.48 1.99 -10.72
CA LYS A 36 5.98 2.52 -11.98
C LYS A 36 4.47 2.39 -12.03
N ILE A 37 3.81 3.51 -12.30
CA ILE A 37 2.37 3.59 -12.55
C ILE A 37 2.14 3.54 -14.06
N ASN A 38 1.18 2.73 -14.51
CA ASN A 38 0.89 2.57 -15.94
C ASN A 38 -0.55 2.95 -16.30
N GLU A 39 -1.50 2.83 -15.36
CA GLU A 39 -2.91 3.10 -15.63
C GLU A 39 -3.64 3.62 -14.39
N ILE A 40 -4.76 4.32 -14.63
CA ILE A 40 -5.81 4.51 -13.62
C ILE A 40 -6.95 3.55 -13.95
N ASP A 41 -7.42 2.87 -12.92
CA ASP A 41 -8.54 1.95 -12.96
C ASP A 41 -9.53 2.28 -11.83
N SER A 42 -10.62 1.53 -11.69
CA SER A 42 -11.64 1.78 -10.69
C SER A 42 -12.27 0.51 -10.11
N PHE A 43 -12.54 0.52 -8.81
CA PHE A 43 -13.39 -0.47 -8.15
C PHE A 43 -14.82 0.02 -8.16
N ILE A 44 -15.68 -0.64 -8.94
CA ILE A 44 -17.11 -0.31 -9.09
C ILE A 44 -17.83 -0.44 -7.74
N GLU A 45 -17.63 -1.55 -7.03
CA GLU A 45 -18.34 -1.84 -5.78
C GLU A 45 -18.13 -0.79 -4.67
N ASN A 46 -16.97 -0.11 -4.67
CA ASN A 46 -16.61 0.86 -3.63
C ASN A 46 -16.53 2.29 -4.17
N ASN A 47 -16.90 2.52 -5.43
CA ASN A 47 -16.77 3.81 -6.10
C ASN A 47 -15.37 4.45 -5.95
N VAL A 48 -14.31 3.64 -6.13
CA VAL A 48 -12.91 4.11 -5.96
C VAL A 48 -12.23 4.20 -7.32
N SER A 49 -11.50 5.29 -7.58
CA SER A 49 -10.49 5.38 -8.63
C SER A 49 -9.09 5.25 -8.04
N PHE A 50 -8.23 4.49 -8.71
CA PHE A 50 -6.88 4.23 -8.23
C PHE A 50 -5.86 4.15 -9.36
N MET A 51 -4.62 4.54 -9.05
CA MET A 51 -3.45 4.28 -9.89
C MET A 51 -2.97 2.84 -9.67
N LYS A 52 -2.82 2.11 -10.77
CA LYS A 52 -2.30 0.75 -10.77
C LYS A 52 -0.82 0.76 -11.14
N CYS A 53 -0.10 -0.15 -10.51
CA CYS A 53 1.30 -0.36 -10.79
C CYS A 53 1.47 -1.27 -12.02
N ASP A 54 2.61 -1.15 -12.70
CA ASP A 54 3.01 -2.17 -13.67
C ASP A 54 3.23 -3.53 -13.01
N GLU A 55 3.40 -4.58 -13.82
CA GLU A 55 3.53 -5.95 -13.31
C GLU A 55 4.75 -6.14 -12.42
N GLN A 56 5.90 -5.57 -12.81
CA GLN A 56 7.13 -5.68 -12.04
C GLN A 56 6.99 -5.05 -10.65
N SER A 57 6.46 -3.82 -10.59
CA SER A 57 6.21 -3.11 -9.34
C SER A 57 5.17 -3.83 -8.48
N THR A 58 4.12 -4.38 -9.12
CA THR A 58 3.08 -5.19 -8.46
C THR A 58 3.68 -6.43 -7.79
N ASN A 59 4.55 -7.15 -8.49
CA ASN A 59 5.20 -8.35 -7.97
C ASN A 59 6.13 -8.02 -6.80
N HIS A 60 6.88 -6.92 -6.89
CA HIS A 60 7.72 -6.45 -5.80
C HIS A 60 6.91 -6.13 -4.53
N LEU A 61 5.79 -5.40 -4.67
CA LEU A 61 4.91 -5.10 -3.54
C LEU A 61 4.21 -6.34 -2.97
N LYS A 62 3.89 -7.33 -3.81
CA LYS A 62 3.34 -8.63 -3.37
C LYS A 62 4.35 -9.40 -2.51
N GLN A 63 5.64 -9.37 -2.85
CA GLN A 63 6.70 -10.00 -2.04
C GLN A 63 6.81 -9.34 -0.66
N LEU A 64 6.83 -8.01 -0.61
CA LEU A 64 6.84 -7.26 0.66
C LEU A 64 5.60 -7.59 1.51
N ARG A 65 4.41 -7.62 0.90
CA ARG A 65 3.20 -8.09 1.60
C ARG A 65 3.36 -9.50 2.14
N GLY A 66 3.93 -10.42 1.37
CA GLY A 66 4.14 -11.80 1.80
C GLY A 66 4.98 -11.88 3.08
N GLN A 67 6.05 -11.10 3.18
CA GLN A 67 6.88 -11.04 4.38
C GLN A 67 6.15 -10.37 5.55
N LEU A 68 5.39 -9.30 5.31
CA LEU A 68 4.54 -8.68 6.34
C LEU A 68 3.46 -9.63 6.86
N ALA A 69 2.86 -10.42 5.97
CA ALA A 69 1.85 -11.42 6.29
C ALA A 69 2.43 -12.55 7.16
N GLN A 70 3.68 -12.95 6.94
CA GLN A 70 4.37 -13.92 7.79
C GLN A 70 4.66 -13.36 9.18
N LEU A 71 5.09 -12.10 9.28
CA LEU A 71 5.39 -11.46 10.57
C LEU A 71 4.13 -11.13 11.38
N PHE A 72 3.04 -10.80 10.71
CA PHE A 72 1.80 -10.31 11.30
C PHE A 72 0.59 -11.13 10.85
N SER A 73 0.67 -12.45 10.98
CA SER A 73 -0.38 -13.38 10.55
C SER A 73 -1.76 -13.07 11.16
N ASN A 74 -1.77 -12.66 12.44
CA ASN A 74 -2.99 -12.28 13.17
C ASN A 74 -3.66 -11.00 12.63
N CYS A 75 -2.94 -10.18 11.86
CA CYS A 75 -3.47 -8.95 11.26
C CYS A 75 -4.21 -9.21 9.94
N LEU A 76 -4.13 -10.43 9.39
CA LEU A 76 -4.79 -10.81 8.15
C LEU A 76 -6.28 -11.12 8.42
N LYS A 77 -7.09 -10.08 8.64
CA LYS A 77 -8.54 -10.25 8.87
C LYS A 77 -9.30 -10.74 7.65
N ASN A 78 -8.77 -10.53 6.45
CA ASN A 78 -9.39 -10.92 5.21
C ASN A 78 -8.36 -11.60 4.33
N ASP A 79 -8.61 -12.87 4.00
CA ASP A 79 -8.00 -13.51 2.84
C ASP A 79 -8.63 -12.86 1.60
N ARG A 80 -8.28 -11.60 1.33
CA ARG A 80 -8.54 -11.00 0.02
C ARG A 80 -7.72 -11.85 -0.93
N ASN A 81 -8.41 -12.83 -1.56
CA ASN A 81 -7.85 -13.83 -2.48
C ASN A 81 -6.97 -13.22 -3.57
N THR A 82 -7.00 -11.90 -3.76
CA THR A 82 -6.06 -11.14 -4.59
C THR A 82 -5.69 -9.81 -3.92
N TYR A 83 -4.50 -9.74 -3.33
CA TYR A 83 -3.90 -8.43 -3.04
C TYR A 83 -3.59 -7.71 -4.35
N ASN A 84 -4.24 -6.57 -4.53
CA ASN A 84 -4.05 -5.68 -5.66
C ASN A 84 -3.39 -4.38 -5.15
N PRO A 85 -2.06 -4.22 -5.23
CA PRO A 85 -1.40 -3.00 -4.80
C PRO A 85 -1.81 -1.82 -5.69
N HIS A 86 -2.30 -0.75 -5.08
CA HIS A 86 -2.77 0.44 -5.78
C HIS A 86 -2.61 1.68 -4.92
N MET A 87 -2.70 2.85 -5.55
CA MET A 87 -2.79 4.15 -4.87
C MET A 87 -4.14 4.78 -5.20
N THR A 88 -5.03 4.90 -4.21
CA THR A 88 -6.31 5.58 -4.38
C THR A 88 -6.10 7.05 -4.72
N VAL A 89 -6.79 7.53 -5.76
CA VAL A 89 -6.77 8.94 -6.20
C VAL A 89 -8.12 9.63 -6.03
N GLY A 90 -9.18 8.85 -5.82
CA GLY A 90 -10.51 9.36 -5.52
C GLY A 90 -11.41 8.25 -4.98
N GLN A 91 -12.32 8.63 -4.09
CA GLN A 91 -13.42 7.79 -3.64
C GLN A 91 -14.67 8.67 -3.67
N PHE A 92 -15.76 8.13 -4.20
CA PHE A 92 -16.97 8.87 -4.52
C PHE A 92 -18.18 8.27 -3.79
N ASP A 93 -19.20 9.09 -3.55
CA ASP A 93 -20.39 8.63 -2.83
C ASP A 93 -21.31 7.78 -3.72
N SER A 94 -21.19 7.95 -5.04
CA SER A 94 -22.01 7.26 -6.04
C SER A 94 -21.22 6.82 -7.28
N GLN A 95 -21.80 5.87 -8.01
CA GLN A 95 -21.24 5.38 -9.27
C GLN A 95 -21.34 6.46 -10.37
N GLU A 96 -22.37 7.31 -10.29
CA GLU A 96 -22.54 8.48 -11.15
C GLU A 96 -21.38 9.46 -11.01
N GLU A 97 -21.03 9.85 -9.78
CA GLU A 97 -19.89 10.74 -9.50
C GLU A 97 -18.57 10.16 -9.99
N LEU A 98 -18.34 8.87 -9.72
CA LEU A 98 -17.17 8.15 -10.24
C LEU A 98 -17.11 8.24 -11.78
N ASN A 99 -18.23 8.02 -12.47
CA ASN A 99 -18.28 8.08 -13.93
C ASN A 99 -18.04 9.50 -14.48
N GLN A 100 -18.48 10.53 -13.77
CA GLN A 100 -18.20 11.93 -14.12
C GLN A 100 -16.71 12.28 -13.92
N ALA A 101 -16.05 11.68 -12.93
CA ALA A 101 -14.65 11.95 -12.62
C ALA A 101 -13.66 11.22 -13.58
N LYS A 102 -14.02 10.03 -14.07
CA LYS A 102 -13.15 9.18 -14.93
C LYS A 102 -12.46 9.93 -16.10
N PRO A 103 -13.16 10.74 -16.92
CA PRO A 103 -12.54 11.41 -18.07
C PRO A 103 -11.45 12.44 -17.69
N SER A 104 -11.53 13.02 -16.50
CA SER A 104 -10.53 13.96 -15.98
C SER A 104 -9.31 13.25 -15.39
N LEU A 105 -9.50 12.03 -14.88
CA LEU A 105 -8.46 11.21 -14.28
C LEU A 105 -7.61 10.49 -15.35
N SER A 106 -8.20 10.05 -16.46
CA SER A 106 -7.52 9.27 -17.50
C SER A 106 -6.55 10.06 -18.38
N LYS A 107 -6.53 11.40 -18.33
CA LYS A 107 -5.69 12.25 -19.20
C LYS A 107 -4.22 12.40 -18.75
N ARG A 108 -3.77 11.69 -17.71
CA ARG A 108 -2.53 12.00 -16.99
C ARG A 108 -1.41 10.95 -17.07
N PHE A 109 -1.45 10.00 -18.01
CA PHE A 109 -0.39 9.00 -18.22
C PHE A 109 0.09 8.98 -19.66
#